data_AF-A0A381VCA8-F1
#
_entry.id   AF-A0A381VCA8-F1
#
_cell.length_a   1.000
_cell.length_b   1.000
_cell.length_c   1.000
_cell.angle_alpha   90.00
_cell.angle_beta   90.00
_cell.angle_gamma   90.00
#
_symmetry.space_group_name_H-M   'P 1'
#
loop_
_entity.id
_entity.type
_entity.pdbx_description
1 polymer ?
#
loop_
_entity_poly.entity_id
_entity_poly.type
_entity_poly.pdbx_seq_one_letter_code
_entity_poly.pdbx_strand_id
1 'polypeptide(L)'
;MTIPAIDNKDKLKRLSFILKVCVFTTGCATMVTEYTLATLASYLLGNSILQWTVVISLMLFSMGLGSRYSRKYKTDLLDRFTLTEFGLSFLCTFSAMFCFWISAYTIHFGLVVYGVACMIGFMTGLEIPL
;
A
#
# COMPACT_ATOMS: atom_id res chain seq x y z
N MET A 1 -25.38 32.32 25.94
CA MET A 1 -23.96 32.09 25.67
C MET A 1 -23.83 30.71 25.06
N THR A 2 -24.17 30.62 23.78
CA THR A 2 -24.26 29.37 23.01
C THR A 2 -23.49 29.62 21.71
N ILE A 3 -22.48 28.81 21.41
CA ILE A 3 -22.04 28.32 20.08
C ILE A 3 -20.72 27.54 20.29
N PRO A 4 -20.78 26.21 20.47
CA PRO A 4 -19.66 25.31 20.21
C PRO A 4 -19.86 24.47 18.92
N ALA A 5 -20.94 24.69 18.15
CA ALA A 5 -21.33 23.81 17.04
C ALA A 5 -20.71 24.17 15.67
N ILE A 6 -20.22 25.39 15.48
CA ILE A 6 -19.72 25.86 14.17
C ILE A 6 -18.24 25.46 13.97
N ASP A 7 -17.42 25.52 15.03
CA ASP A 7 -15.99 25.12 15.00
C ASP A 7 -15.76 23.67 14.56
N ASN A 8 -16.66 22.75 14.98
CA ASN A 8 -16.50 21.34 14.69
C ASN A 8 -16.76 20.99 13.21
N LYS A 9 -17.63 21.74 12.53
CA LYS A 9 -18.00 21.46 11.13
C LYS A 9 -16.87 21.81 10.17
N ASP A 10 -16.18 22.92 10.43
CA ASP A 10 -15.01 23.35 9.64
C ASP A 10 -13.77 22.49 9.92
N LYS A 11 -13.58 22.05 11.18
CA LYS A 11 -12.57 21.04 11.53
C LYS A 11 -12.78 19.71 10.81
N LEU A 12 -14.01 19.17 10.83
CA LEU A 12 -14.32 17.93 10.11
C LEU A 12 -14.04 18.06 8.61
N LYS A 13 -14.44 19.18 8.01
CA LYS A 13 -14.22 19.42 6.58
C LYS A 13 -12.74 19.50 6.22
N ARG A 14 -11.92 20.14 7.06
CA ARG A 14 -10.45 20.15 6.93
C ARG A 14 -9.84 18.76 7.10
N LEU A 15 -10.27 18.01 8.11
CA LEU A 15 -9.75 16.67 8.38
C LEU A 15 -10.03 15.72 7.21
N SER A 16 -11.27 15.71 6.71
CA SER A 16 -11.63 14.91 5.52
C SER A 16 -10.87 15.33 4.26
N PHE A 17 -10.55 16.62 4.11
CA PHE A 17 -9.73 17.08 3.00
C PHE A 17 -8.29 16.56 3.11
N ILE A 18 -7.70 16.60 4.31
CA ILE A 18 -6.35 16.08 4.56
C ILE A 18 -6.31 14.58 4.25
N LEU A 19 -7.26 13.79 4.77
CA LEU A 19 -7.27 12.34 4.51
C LEU A 19 -7.40 12.01 3.01
N LYS A 20 -8.23 12.74 2.26
CA LYS A 20 -8.33 12.55 0.80
C LYS A 20 -7.02 12.82 0.08
N VAL A 21 -6.29 13.86 0.49
CA VAL A 21 -4.98 14.18 -0.09
C VAL A 21 -3.94 13.12 0.28
N CYS A 22 -3.98 12.60 1.51
CA CYS A 22 -3.06 11.55 1.93
C CYS A 22 -3.30 10.24 1.16
N VAL A 23 -4.56 9.75 1.05
CA VAL A 23 -4.93 8.58 0.22
C VAL A 23 -4.46 8.75 -1.23
N PHE A 24 -4.66 9.94 -1.79
CA PHE A 24 -4.26 10.21 -3.16
C PHE A 24 -2.73 10.08 -3.34
N THR A 25 -1.98 10.62 -2.39
CA THR A 25 -0.51 10.60 -2.43
C THR A 25 0.04 9.20 -2.20
N THR A 26 -0.51 8.44 -1.25
CA THR A 26 -0.12 7.06 -0.97
C THR A 26 -0.51 6.10 -2.08
N GLY A 27 -1.65 6.34 -2.74
CA GLY A 27 -2.04 5.65 -3.97
C GLY A 27 -1.03 5.87 -5.11
N CYS A 28 -0.62 7.12 -5.36
CA CYS A 28 0.42 7.42 -6.34
C CYS A 28 1.76 6.74 -6.00
N ALA A 29 2.18 6.79 -4.74
CA ALA A 29 3.41 6.15 -4.28
C ALA A 29 3.35 4.62 -4.47
N THR A 30 2.21 4.01 -4.15
CA THR A 30 2.00 2.56 -4.32
C THR A 30 2.08 2.17 -5.78
N MET A 31 1.47 2.94 -6.68
CA MET A 31 1.57 2.71 -8.12
C MET A 31 3.04 2.70 -8.55
N VAL A 32 3.81 3.75 -8.22
CA VAL A 32 5.25 3.80 -8.55
C VAL A 32 6.02 2.60 -8.00
N THR A 33 5.74 2.18 -6.77
CA THR A 33 6.39 1.02 -6.15
C THR A 33 6.03 -0.29 -6.83
N GLU A 34 4.78 -0.48 -7.22
CA GLU A 34 4.32 -1.64 -7.99
C GLU A 34 5.07 -1.76 -9.33
N TYR A 35 5.15 -0.67 -10.11
CA TYR A 35 5.93 -0.65 -11.35
C TYR A 35 7.43 -0.89 -11.12
N THR A 36 7.98 -0.33 -10.04
CA THR A 36 9.38 -0.51 -9.67
C THR A 36 9.67 -1.97 -9.31
N LEU A 37 8.80 -2.62 -8.53
CA LEU A 37 8.94 -4.04 -8.17
C LEU A 37 8.79 -4.96 -9.38
N ALA A 38 7.84 -4.67 -10.26
CA ALA A 38 7.64 -5.42 -11.49
C ALA A 38 8.86 -5.34 -12.41
N THR A 39 9.52 -4.18 -12.44
CA THR A 39 10.78 -3.96 -13.16
C THR A 39 11.95 -4.70 -12.51
N LEU A 40 12.08 -4.65 -11.17
CA LEU A 40 13.08 -5.43 -10.43
C LEU A 40 12.93 -6.95 -10.68
N ALA A 41 11.70 -7.46 -10.61
CA ALA A 41 11.40 -8.86 -10.88
C ALA A 41 11.86 -9.28 -12.29
N SER A 42 11.62 -8.40 -13.27
CA SER A 42 12.01 -8.60 -14.66
C SER A 42 13.53 -8.69 -14.81
N TYR A 43 14.29 -7.84 -14.13
CA TYR A 43 15.75 -7.87 -14.17
C TYR A 43 16.35 -9.10 -13.48
N LEU A 44 15.75 -9.56 -12.38
CA LEU A 44 16.30 -10.67 -11.58
C LEU A 44 15.93 -12.06 -12.12
N LEU A 45 14.74 -12.25 -12.69
CA LEU A 45 14.25 -13.57 -13.12
C LEU A 45 14.38 -13.82 -14.63
N GLY A 46 14.85 -12.85 -15.41
CA GLY A 46 15.24 -13.05 -16.81
C GLY A 46 14.10 -13.21 -17.82
N ASN A 47 12.85 -12.96 -17.43
CA ASN A 47 11.70 -12.98 -18.36
C ASN A 47 10.73 -11.81 -18.07
N SER A 48 10.98 -10.66 -18.68
CA SER A 48 10.33 -9.40 -18.32
C SER A 48 8.81 -9.42 -18.47
N ILE A 49 8.27 -10.04 -19.53
CA ILE A 49 6.81 -10.04 -19.77
C ILE A 49 6.08 -10.89 -18.73
N LEU A 50 6.57 -12.10 -18.47
CA LEU A 50 5.95 -12.97 -17.46
C LEU A 50 6.06 -12.38 -16.07
N GLN A 51 7.23 -11.88 -15.70
CA GLN A 51 7.49 -11.36 -14.37
C GLN A 51 6.69 -10.12 -14.07
N TRP A 52 6.67 -9.18 -15.01
CA TRP A 52 5.89 -7.97 -14.88
C TRP A 52 4.40 -8.29 -14.69
N THR A 53 3.84 -9.16 -15.54
CA THR A 53 2.43 -9.54 -15.47
C THR A 53 2.07 -10.28 -14.17
N VAL A 54 2.94 -11.19 -13.72
CA VAL A 54 2.75 -11.96 -12.47
C VAL A 54 2.76 -11.04 -11.27
N VAL A 55 3.70 -10.09 -11.19
CA VAL A 55 3.79 -9.15 -10.07
C VAL A 55 2.53 -8.29 -9.97
N ILE A 56 2.10 -7.68 -11.07
CA ILE A 56 0.88 -6.85 -11.10
C ILE A 56 -0.35 -7.68 -10.71
N SER A 57 -0.52 -8.86 -11.33
CA SER A 57 -1.66 -9.74 -11.05
C SER A 57 -1.72 -10.17 -9.59
N LEU A 58 -0.57 -10.47 -9.00
CA LEU A 58 -0.42 -10.92 -7.62
C LEU A 58 -0.66 -9.78 -6.63
N MET A 59 -0.19 -8.56 -6.94
CA MET A 59 -0.50 -7.36 -6.14
C MET A 59 -2.00 -7.05 -6.16
N LEU A 60 -2.63 -7.02 -7.33
CA LEU A 60 -4.06 -6.77 -7.48
C LEU A 60 -4.92 -7.84 -6.79
N PHE A 61 -4.50 -9.10 -6.90
CA PHE A 61 -5.14 -10.20 -6.16
C PHE A 61 -5.03 -10.00 -4.65
N SER A 62 -3.84 -9.64 -4.16
CA SER A 62 -3.60 -9.37 -2.74
C SER A 62 -4.39 -8.16 -2.23
N MET A 63 -4.52 -7.10 -3.04
CA MET A 63 -5.42 -5.97 -2.78
C MET A 63 -6.86 -6.42 -2.56
N GLY A 64 -7.37 -7.31 -3.41
CA GLY A 64 -8.70 -7.90 -3.27
C GLY A 64 -8.87 -8.65 -1.95
N LEU A 65 -7.84 -9.37 -1.51
CA LEU A 65 -7.84 -10.06 -0.20
C LEU A 65 -7.80 -9.06 0.96
N GLY A 66 -6.99 -8.01 0.89
CA GLY A 66 -6.92 -6.94 1.89
C GLY A 66 -8.26 -6.25 2.10
N SER A 67 -8.98 -5.95 1.01
CA SER A 67 -10.31 -5.31 1.06
C SER A 67 -11.38 -6.19 1.73
N ARG A 68 -11.24 -7.52 1.67
CA ARG A 68 -12.12 -8.43 2.41
C ARG A 68 -11.84 -8.37 3.91
N TYR A 69 -10.57 -8.31 4.29
CA TYR A 69 -10.13 -8.35 5.68
C TYR A 69 -10.45 -7.05 6.43
N SER A 70 -10.31 -5.89 5.76
CA SER A 70 -10.58 -4.59 6.40
C SER A 70 -12.06 -4.41 6.78
N ARG A 71 -13.00 -5.03 6.03
CA ARG A 71 -14.45 -5.06 6.37
C ARG A 71 -14.79 -5.69 7.73
N LYS A 72 -13.87 -6.44 8.35
CA LYS A 72 -14.08 -7.11 9.64
C LYS A 72 -13.88 -6.17 10.83
N TYR A 73 -13.29 -4.98 10.63
CA TYR A 73 -12.95 -4.04 11.69
C TYR A 73 -13.83 -2.79 11.61
N LYS A 74 -14.81 -2.68 12.51
CA LYS A 74 -15.76 -1.55 12.57
C LYS A 74 -15.49 -0.53 13.69
N THR A 75 -14.40 -0.70 14.46
CA THR A 75 -14.06 0.15 15.61
C THR A 75 -12.89 1.06 15.26
N ASP A 76 -13.02 2.36 15.53
CA ASP A 76 -12.00 3.41 15.31
C ASP A 76 -11.43 3.49 13.88
N LEU A 77 -12.32 3.77 12.91
CA LEU A 77 -11.99 3.88 11.49
C LEU A 77 -10.86 4.88 11.20
N LEU A 78 -10.86 6.03 11.89
CA LEU A 78 -9.95 7.13 11.58
C LEU A 78 -8.51 6.87 12.07
N ASP A 79 -8.36 6.29 13.27
CA ASP A 79 -7.06 6.04 13.89
C ASP A 79 -6.32 4.88 13.18
N ARG A 80 -7.06 3.81 12.86
CA ARG A 80 -6.53 2.69 12.08
C ARG A 80 -6.15 3.06 10.66
N PHE A 81 -6.91 3.97 10.06
CA PHE A 81 -6.61 4.49 8.73
C PHE A 81 -5.25 5.20 8.72
N THR A 82 -5.03 6.15 9.65
CA THR A 82 -3.75 6.85 9.75
C THR A 82 -2.58 5.90 10.05
N LEU A 83 -2.77 4.89 10.91
CA LEU A 83 -1.75 3.88 11.18
C LEU A 83 -1.40 3.05 9.94
N THR A 84 -2.40 2.66 9.15
CA THR A 84 -2.21 1.88 7.91
C THR A 84 -1.45 2.71 6.88
N GLU A 85 -1.81 3.98 6.72
CA GLU A 85 -1.20 4.87 5.74
C GLU A 85 0.27 5.20 6.09
N PHE A 86 0.56 5.35 7.38
CA PHE A 86 1.94 5.50 7.87
C PHE A 86 2.76 4.23 7.63
N GLY A 87 2.18 3.06 7.93
CA GLY A 87 2.83 1.77 7.70
C GLY A 87 3.08 1.51 6.20
N LEU A 88 2.12 1.84 5.34
CA LEU A 88 2.24 1.64 3.90
C LEU A 88 3.30 2.57 3.31
N SER A 89 3.33 3.84 3.72
CA SER A 89 4.36 4.80 3.30
C SER A 89 5.78 4.31 3.64
N PHE A 90 5.94 3.72 4.82
CA PHE A 90 7.20 3.12 5.24
C PHE A 90 7.56 1.91 4.37
N LEU A 91 6.65 0.94 4.20
CA LEU A 91 6.89 -0.23 3.37
C LEU A 91 7.19 0.12 1.91
N CYS A 92 6.47 1.08 1.35
CA CYS A 92 6.64 1.57 0.00
C CYS A 92 8.08 2.07 -0.24
N THR A 93 8.60 2.89 0.68
CA THR A 93 9.97 3.43 0.61
C THR A 93 11.04 2.37 0.79
N PHE A 94 10.85 1.46 1.77
CA PHE A 94 11.85 0.43 2.09
C PHE A 94 11.82 -0.77 1.15
N SER A 95 10.72 -1.01 0.45
CA SER A 95 10.49 -2.15 -0.43
C SER A 95 11.61 -2.37 -1.44
N ALA A 96 11.93 -1.34 -2.24
CA ALA A 96 12.95 -1.43 -3.28
C ALA A 96 14.35 -1.69 -2.69
N MET A 97 14.71 -0.99 -1.61
CA MET A 97 15.99 -1.19 -0.91
C MET A 97 16.10 -2.61 -0.35
N PHE A 98 15.04 -3.09 0.31
CA PHE A 98 15.01 -4.43 0.90
C PHE A 98 15.13 -5.51 -0.16
N CYS A 99 14.42 -5.37 -1.28
CA CYS A 99 14.46 -6.30 -2.39
C CYS A 99 15.86 -6.37 -3.03
N PHE A 100 16.50 -5.22 -3.20
CA PHE A 100 17.87 -5.15 -3.74
C PHE A 100 18.90 -5.74 -2.75
N TRP A 101 18.74 -5.48 -1.45
CA TRP A 101 19.61 -6.04 -0.41
C TRP A 101 19.52 -7.56 -0.35
N ILE A 102 18.31 -8.12 -0.33
CA ILE A 102 18.10 -9.57 -0.29
C ILE A 102 18.66 -10.25 -1.55
N SER A 103 18.62 -9.53 -2.68
CA SER A 103 19.11 -10.03 -3.95
C SER A 103 20.62 -10.27 -3.95
N ALA A 104 21.37 -9.67 -3.03
CA ALA A 104 22.79 -9.95 -2.89
C ALA A 104 23.09 -11.29 -2.17
N TYR A 105 22.12 -11.86 -1.43
CA TYR A 105 22.36 -12.99 -0.52
C TYR A 105 21.63 -14.30 -0.88
N THR A 106 20.56 -14.27 -1.68
CA THR A 106 19.65 -15.43 -1.84
C THR A 106 19.53 -15.91 -3.28
N ILE A 107 19.64 -17.22 -3.53
CA ILE A 107 19.51 -17.86 -4.87
C ILE A 107 18.04 -17.87 -5.37
N HIS A 108 17.06 -17.73 -4.47
CA HIS A 108 15.61 -17.74 -4.76
C HIS A 108 14.98 -16.33 -4.73
N PHE A 109 15.49 -15.41 -5.55
CA PHE A 109 15.09 -14.00 -5.62
C PHE A 109 13.58 -13.78 -5.84
N GLY A 110 12.95 -14.61 -6.69
CA GLY A 110 11.54 -14.45 -7.04
C GLY A 110 10.59 -14.61 -5.87
N LEU A 111 10.89 -15.53 -4.94
CA LEU A 111 10.05 -15.77 -3.77
C LEU A 111 9.96 -14.54 -2.87
N VAL A 112 11.07 -13.81 -2.71
CA VAL A 112 11.09 -12.61 -1.88
C VAL A 112 10.37 -11.46 -2.57
N VAL A 113 10.60 -11.26 -3.87
CA VAL A 113 9.93 -10.21 -4.65
C VAL A 113 8.40 -10.40 -4.60
N TYR A 114 7.92 -11.61 -4.83
CA TYR A 114 6.48 -11.91 -4.76
C TYR A 114 5.93 -11.80 -3.34
N GLY A 115 6.71 -12.18 -2.32
CA GLY A 115 6.33 -12.00 -0.92
C GLY A 115 6.13 -10.52 -0.55
N VAL A 116 7.08 -9.66 -0.94
CA VAL A 116 7.00 -8.21 -0.72
C VAL A 116 5.84 -7.61 -1.53
N ALA A 117 5.66 -8.02 -2.78
CA ALA A 117 4.52 -7.60 -3.61
C ALA A 117 3.18 -7.95 -2.95
N CYS A 118 3.02 -9.19 -2.47
CA CYS A 118 1.85 -9.64 -1.73
C CYS A 118 1.60 -8.78 -0.48
N MET A 119 2.65 -8.49 0.31
CA MET A 119 2.54 -7.73 1.55
C MET A 119 2.08 -6.30 1.29
N ILE A 120 2.69 -5.62 0.32
CA ILE A 120 2.31 -4.25 -0.08
C ILE A 120 0.88 -4.25 -0.62
N GLY A 121 0.56 -5.15 -1.56
CA GLY A 121 -0.78 -5.26 -2.13
C GLY A 121 -1.86 -5.51 -1.08
N PHE A 122 -1.57 -6.35 -0.08
CA PHE A 122 -2.50 -6.61 1.03
C PHE A 122 -2.73 -5.36 1.87
N MET A 123 -1.67 -4.62 2.21
CA MET A 123 -1.77 -3.39 2.98
C MET A 123 -2.49 -2.27 2.23
N THR A 124 -2.25 -2.11 0.94
CA THR A 124 -3.02 -1.14 0.13
C THR A 124 -4.49 -1.57 0.01
N GLY A 125 -4.77 -2.87 -0.10
CA GLY A 125 -6.14 -3.39 -0.11
C GLY A 125 -6.93 -3.07 1.16
N LEU A 126 -6.26 -2.95 2.32
CA LEU A 126 -6.88 -2.58 3.58
C LEU A 126 -7.40 -1.13 3.59
N GLU A 127 -6.89 -0.26 2.71
CA GLU A 127 -7.28 1.16 2.60
C GLU A 127 -8.63 1.35 1.89
N ILE A 128 -9.03 0.41 1.03
CA ILE A 128 -10.17 0.55 0.08
C ILE A 128 -11.57 0.50 0.73
N PRO A 129 -11.87 -0.30 1.78
CA PRO A 129 -13.25 -0.47 2.24
C PRO A 129 -13.72 0.54 3.29
N LEU A 130 -13.24 1.78 3.23
CA LEU A 130 -13.73 2.94 3.99
C LEU A 130 -14.31 3.99 3.03
#